data_AF-A0A0F6RHH5-F1
#
_entry.id   AF-A0A0F6RHH5-F1
#
_cell.length_a   1.000
_cell.length_b   1.000
_cell.length_c   1.000
_cell.angle_alpha   90.00
_cell.angle_beta   90.00
_cell.angle_gamma   90.00
#
_symmetry.space_group_name_H-M   'P 1'
#
loop_
_entity.id
_entity.type
_entity.pdbx_description
1 polymer ?
#
loop_
_entity_poly.entity_id
_entity_poly.type
_entity_poly.pdbx_seq_one_letter_code
_entity_poly.pdbx_strand_id
1 'polypeptide(L)' 'MKAKQFNGLNPVGSTFIYQPSPFLRGGRLVRTVDVARDMKSVTVVEINLEPYFANIKSLKPVN' A
#
# COMPACT_ATOMS: atom_id res chain seq x y z
N MET A 1 9.41 -0.14 -6.70
CA MET A 1 8.87 -1.45 -7.17
C MET A 1 7.64 -1.21 -8.04
N LYS A 2 7.32 -2.16 -8.93
CA LYS A 2 6.11 -2.17 -9.78
C LYS A 2 5.09 -3.17 -9.25
N ALA A 3 3.86 -3.16 -9.77
CA ALA A 3 2.75 -3.99 -9.31
C ALA A 3 3.11 -5.48 -9.27
N LYS A 4 3.72 -6.01 -10.34
CA LYS A 4 4.12 -7.43 -10.42
C LYS A 4 4.99 -7.86 -9.24
N GLN A 5 5.99 -7.06 -8.88
CA GLN A 5 6.89 -7.35 -7.76
C GLN A 5 6.17 -7.18 -6.42
N PHE A 6 5.30 -6.17 -6.29
CA PHE A 6 4.54 -5.94 -5.06
C PHE A 6 3.58 -7.10 -4.77
N ASN A 7 2.81 -7.54 -5.77
CA ASN A 7 1.85 -8.63 -5.64
C ASN A 7 2.53 -9.99 -5.40
N GLY A 8 3.75 -10.19 -5.92
CA GLY A 8 4.52 -11.40 -5.66
C GLY A 8 5.04 -11.50 -4.21
N LEU A 9 5.20 -10.37 -3.52
CA LEU A 9 5.64 -10.31 -2.13
C LEU A 9 4.49 -10.18 -1.13
N ASN A 10 3.37 -9.59 -1.56
CA ASN A 10 2.27 -9.21 -0.68
C ASN A 10 0.94 -9.71 -1.27
N PRO A 11 0.42 -10.85 -0.80
CA PRO A 11 -0.90 -11.31 -1.21
C PRO A 11 -2.01 -10.33 -0.80
N VAL A 12 -3.19 -10.49 -1.40
CA VAL A 12 -4.39 -9.75 -0.96
C VAL A 12 -4.67 -10.07 0.51
N GLY A 13 -4.97 -9.04 1.30
CA GLY A 13 -5.12 -9.13 2.76
C GLY A 13 -3.86 -8.81 3.56
N SER A 14 -2.69 -8.62 2.92
CA SER A 14 -1.47 -8.17 3.59
C SER A 14 -1.65 -6.85 4.34
N THR A 15 -1.09 -6.78 5.54
CA THR A 15 -1.19 -5.62 6.44
C THR A 15 -0.02 -4.66 6.29
N PHE A 16 -0.32 -3.36 6.32
CA PHE A 16 0.67 -2.29 6.23
C PHE A 16 0.35 -1.15 7.20
N ILE A 17 1.36 -0.38 7.56
CA ILE A 17 1.17 0.97 8.11
C ILE A 17 1.05 1.93 6.92
N TYR A 18 -0.12 2.55 6.77
CA TYR A 18 -0.34 3.64 5.83
C TYR A 18 0.24 4.94 6.40
N GLN A 19 1.28 5.46 5.75
CA GLN A 19 1.99 6.67 6.11
C GLN A 19 2.26 7.50 4.83
N PRO A 20 1.36 8.42 4.45
CA PRO A 20 1.49 9.22 3.24
C PRO A 20 2.63 10.24 3.33
N SER A 21 2.94 10.74 4.53
CA SER A 21 4.07 11.63 4.79
C SER A 21 5.12 10.94 5.66
N PRO A 22 6.37 10.78 5.19
CA PRO A 22 7.43 10.17 5.98
C PRO A 22 7.82 10.98 7.23
N PHE A 23 7.49 12.28 7.26
CA PHE A 23 7.81 13.17 8.37
C PHE A 23 6.79 13.12 9.51
N LEU A 24 5.56 12.69 9.23
CA LEU A 24 4.52 12.60 10.25
C LEU A 24 4.59 11.25 10.96
N ARG A 25 4.58 11.27 12.30
CA ARG A 25 4.44 10.06 13.13
C ARG A 25 2.97 9.65 13.20
N GLY A 26 2.71 8.34 13.29
CA GLY A 26 1.36 7.80 13.54
C GLY A 26 0.59 7.37 12.30
N GLY A 27 1.17 6.47 11.48
CA GLY A 27 0.44 5.84 10.39
C GLY A 27 -0.65 4.88 10.87
N ARG A 28 -1.68 4.66 10.05
CA ARG A 28 -2.81 3.76 10.37
C ARG A 28 -2.54 2.36 9.86
N LEU A 29 -2.93 1.33 10.61
CA LEU A 29 -2.89 -0.05 10.15
C LEU A 29 -3.99 -0.26 9.09
N VAL A 30 -3.61 -0.72 7.90
CA VAL A 30 -4.50 -1.00 6.77
C VAL A 30 -4.21 -2.40 6.21
N ARG A 31 -5.15 -2.93 5.42
CA ARG A 31 -5.02 -4.19 4.68
C ARG A 31 -5.26 -3.97 3.20
N THR A 32 -4.54 -4.67 2.34
CA THR A 32 -4.82 -4.69 0.90
C THR A 32 -6.14 -5.42 0.64
N VAL A 33 -6.97 -4.85 -0.24
CA VAL A 33 -8.29 -5.40 -0.62
C VAL A 33 -8.24 -6.06 -1.99
N ASP A 34 -7.40 -5.56 -2.89
CA ASP A 34 -7.14 -6.11 -4.22
C ASP A 34 -5.63 -6.07 -4.53
N VAL A 35 -5.25 -6.66 -5.67
CA VAL A 35 -3.90 -6.60 -6.21
C VAL A 35 -3.50 -5.16 -6.58
N ALA A 36 -2.23 -4.84 -6.40
CA ALA A 36 -1.69 -3.56 -6.86
C ALA A 36 -1.69 -3.49 -8.39
N ARG A 37 -1.86 -2.27 -8.93
CA ARG A 37 -1.87 -1.97 -10.36
C ARG A 37 -0.92 -0.82 -10.66
N ASP A 38 -0.22 -0.93 -11.79
CA ASP A 38 0.64 0.12 -12.29
C ASP A 38 -0.19 1.16 -13.05
N MET A 39 -0.06 2.42 -12.64
CA MET A 39 -0.53 3.60 -13.37
C MET A 39 0.66 4.20 -14.15
N LYS A 40 0.43 5.31 -14.89
CA LYS A 40 1.47 5.98 -15.71
C LYS A 40 2.81 6.14 -14.96
N SER A 41 2.80 6.71 -13.76
CA SER A 41 4.02 7.04 -13.00
C SER A 41 4.08 6.42 -11.60
N VAL A 42 2.99 5.82 -11.12
CA VAL A 42 2.87 5.30 -9.75
C VAL A 42 2.27 3.90 -9.75
N THR A 43 2.47 3.18 -8.66
CA THR A 43 1.81 1.90 -8.42
C THR A 43 0.89 2.06 -7.23
N VAL A 44 -0.37 1.66 -7.39
CA VAL A 44 -1.45 1.89 -6.43
C VAL A 44 -2.07 0.56 -6.05
N VAL A 45 -2.50 0.43 -4.80
CA VAL A 45 -3.24 -0.72 -4.28
C VAL A 45 -4.48 -0.25 -3.54
N GLU A 46 -5.54 -1.03 -3.60
CA GLU A 46 -6.75 -0.78 -2.82
C GLU A 46 -6.54 -1.22 -1.36
N ILE A 47 -7.00 -0.41 -0.42
CA ILE A 47 -6.89 -0.61 1.03
C ILE A 47 -8.25 -0.48 1.71
N ASN A 48 -8.41 -1.15 2.85
CA ASN A 48 -9.69 -1.29 3.55
C ASN A 48 -10.19 -0.02 4.28
N LEU A 49 -9.39 1.04 4.32
CA LEU A 49 -9.70 2.30 5.00
C LEU A 49 -9.40 3.48 4.06
N GLU A 50 -10.03 4.62 4.30
CA GLU A 50 -9.70 5.87 3.59
C GLU A 50 -8.18 6.12 3.58
N PRO A 51 -7.61 6.45 2.40
CA PRO A 51 -8.26 6.93 1.16
C PRO A 51 -8.77 5.85 0.18
N TYR A 52 -8.84 4.59 0.58
CA TYR A 52 -9.21 3.40 -0.22
C TYR A 52 -8.22 3.03 -1.32
N PHE A 53 -7.49 3.98 -1.90
CA PHE A 53 -6.40 3.70 -2.82
C PHE A 53 -5.12 4.37 -2.34
N ALA A 54 -4.07 3.57 -2.12
CA ALA A 54 -2.80 4.05 -1.62
C ALA A 54 -1.68 3.81 -2.65
N ASN A 55 -0.82 4.81 -2.81
CA ASN A 55 0.47 4.58 -3.45
C ASN A 55 1.27 3.60 -2.58
N ILE A 56 1.83 2.55 -3.18
CA ILE A 56 2.58 1.54 -2.43
C ILE A 56 3.81 2.12 -1.70
N LYS A 57 4.33 3.28 -2.14
CA LYS A 57 5.42 3.99 -1.44
C LYS A 57 5.01 4.57 -0.08
N SER A 58 3.71 4.77 0.11
CA SER A 58 3.12 5.24 1.36
C SER A 58 2.76 4.07 2.30
N LEU A 59 3.06 2.84 1.93
CA LEU A 59 2.84 1.66 2.77
C LEU A 59 4.16 1.19 3.37
N LYS A 60 4.16 0.95 4.68
CA LYS A 60 5.30 0.39 5.41
C LYS A 60 4.94 -1.01 5.93
N PRO A 61 5.81 -2.02 5.76
CA PRO A 61 5.59 -3.35 6.33
C PRO A 61 5.37 -3.29 7.84
N VAL A 62 4.51 -4.17 8.34
CA VAL A 62 4.26 -4.37 9.77
C VAL A 62 5.18 -5.50 10.23
N ASN A 63 6.49 -5.23 10.25
CA ASN A 63 7.59 -6.18 10.51
C ASN A 63 7.75 -7.32 9.50
#